data_AF-A0AAW5KG33-F1
#
_entry.id   AF-A0AAW5KG33-F1
#
_cell.length_a   1.000
_cell.length_b   1.000
_cell.length_c   1.000
_cell.angle_alpha   90.00
_cell.angle_beta   90.00
_cell.angle_gamma   90.00
#
_symmetry.space_group_name_H-M   'P 1'
#
loop_
_entity.id
_entity.type
_entity.pdbx_description
1 polymer ?
#
loop_
_entity_poly.entity_id
_entity_poly.type
_entity_poly.pdbx_seq_one_letter_code
_entity_poly.pdbx_strand_id
1 'polypeptide(L)' 'MVDMEKVKALTSLLEERSGLDIRKAVARNIHYLNGYESVLYKNEIEYLLETLGVEEEPPF' A
#
# COMPACT_ATOMS: atom_id res chain seq x y z
N MET A 1 10.02 -4.45 11.74
CA MET A 1 10.23 -5.70 10.97
C MET A 1 9.04 -5.82 10.04
N VAL A 2 9.30 -5.93 8.74
CA VAL A 2 8.25 -6.10 7.73
C VAL A 2 7.72 -7.53 7.84
N ASP A 3 6.40 -7.69 7.92
CA ASP A 3 5.76 -8.99 7.90
C ASP A 3 5.34 -9.34 6.47
N MET A 4 5.97 -10.36 5.88
CA MET A 4 5.70 -10.75 4.50
C MET A 4 4.28 -11.26 4.26
N GLU A 5 3.61 -11.80 5.28
CA GLU A 5 2.19 -12.17 5.16
C GLU A 5 1.31 -10.92 5.11
N LYS A 6 1.65 -9.89 5.88
CA LYS A 6 0.99 -8.59 5.76
C LYS A 6 1.25 -7.90 4.42
N VAL A 7 2.46 -8.00 3.87
CA VAL A 7 2.77 -7.47 2.53
C VAL A 7 1.87 -8.09 1.47
N LYS A 8 1.68 -9.42 1.50
CA LYS A 8 0.77 -10.12 0.59
C LYS A 8 -0.68 -9.65 0.78
N ALA A 9 -1.14 -9.59 2.02
CA ALA A 9 -2.50 -9.13 2.33
C ALA A 9 -2.75 -7.69 1.85
N LEU A 10 -1.80 -6.79 2.10
CA LEU A 10 -1.85 -5.39 1.64
C LEU A 10 -1.85 -5.30 0.12
N THR A 11 -0.99 -6.07 -0.56
CA THR A 11 -0.89 -6.10 -2.02
C THR A 11 -2.24 -6.49 -2.63
N SER A 12 -2.83 -7.61 -2.18
CA SER A 12 -4.14 -8.06 -2.65
C SER A 12 -5.23 -7.04 -2.38
N LEU A 13 -5.23 -6.44 -1.19
CA LEU A 13 -6.22 -5.43 -0.79
C LEU A 13 -6.13 -4.18 -1.67
N LEU A 14 -4.91 -3.72 -1.96
CA LEU A 14 -4.68 -2.58 -2.85
C LEU A 14 -5.09 -2.88 -4.29
N GLU A 15 -4.74 -4.04 -4.83
CA GLU A 15 -5.14 -4.45 -6.19
C GLU A 15 -6.67 -4.57 -6.30
N GLU A 16 -7.32 -5.22 -5.34
CA GLU A 16 -8.78 -5.42 -5.34
C GLU A 16 -9.55 -4.10 -5.25
N ARG A 17 -9.14 -3.20 -4.34
CA ARG A 17 -9.85 -1.93 -4.11
C ARG A 17 -9.55 -0.86 -5.14
N SER A 18 -8.33 -0.85 -5.67
CA SER A 18 -7.94 0.15 -6.67
C SER A 18 -8.34 -0.24 -8.09
N GLY A 19 -8.35 -1.54 -8.42
CA GLY A 19 -8.42 -2.01 -9.80
C GLY A 19 -7.22 -1.56 -10.65
N LEU A 20 -6.11 -1.18 -10.01
CA LEU A 20 -4.90 -0.68 -10.65
C LEU A 20 -3.76 -1.68 -10.53
N ASP A 21 -2.73 -1.48 -11.36
CA ASP A 21 -1.43 -2.09 -11.16
C ASP A 21 -0.87 -1.73 -9.76
N ILE A 22 -0.21 -2.70 -9.13
CA ILE A 22 0.30 -2.57 -7.76
C ILE A 22 1.15 -1.32 -7.55
N ARG A 23 1.95 -0.89 -8.54
CA ARG A 23 2.77 0.33 -8.41
C ARG A 23 1.91 1.57 -8.19
N LYS A 24 0.82 1.68 -8.95
CA LYS A 24 -0.13 2.80 -8.82
C LYS A 24 -0.99 2.66 -7.57
N ALA A 25 -1.37 1.44 -7.22
CA ALA A 25 -2.18 1.17 -6.05
C ALA A 25 -1.44 1.51 -4.74
N VAL A 26 -0.16 1.16 -4.65
CA VAL A 26 0.71 1.49 -3.50
C VAL A 26 0.99 2.99 -3.43
N ALA A 27 1.29 3.63 -4.56
CA ALA A 27 1.47 5.09 -4.59
C ALA A 27 0.23 5.82 -4.09
N ARG A 28 -0.97 5.30 -4.39
CA ARG A 28 -2.26 5.88 -4.00
C ARG A 28 -2.90 5.20 -2.80
N ASN A 29 -2.13 4.53 -1.95
CA ASN A 29 -2.66 3.70 -0.87
C ASN A 29 -3.64 4.47 0.05
N ILE A 30 -3.40 5.76 0.30
CA ILE A 30 -4.24 6.64 1.13
C ILE A 30 -5.70 6.69 0.64
N HIS A 31 -5.94 6.51 -0.67
CA HIS A 31 -7.28 6.50 -1.23
C HIS A 31 -8.05 5.19 -1.01
N TYR A 32 -7.34 4.10 -0.73
CA TYR A 32 -7.91 2.74 -0.67
C TYR A 32 -7.87 2.13 0.75
N LEU A 33 -7.03 2.68 1.61
CA LEU A 33 -6.89 2.29 3.00
C LEU A 33 -7.68 3.25 3.90
N ASN A 34 -8.36 2.70 4.89
CA ASN A 34 -8.90 3.50 5.99
C ASN A 34 -7.80 3.81 7.03
N GLY A 35 -8.07 4.73 7.96
CA GLY A 35 -7.07 5.15 8.95
C GLY A 35 -6.53 4.01 9.85
N TYR A 36 -7.33 2.97 10.12
CA TYR A 36 -6.84 1.80 10.84
C TYR A 36 -5.88 0.97 9.99
N GLU A 37 -6.23 0.72 8.73
CA GLU A 37 -5.41 -0.04 7.78
C GLU A 37 -4.09 0.68 7.48
N SER A 38 -4.10 2.00 7.29
CA SER A 38 -2.88 2.79 7.08
C SER A 38 -1.90 2.67 8.25
N VAL A 39 -2.41 2.58 9.49
CA VAL A 39 -1.56 2.36 10.68
C VAL A 39 -1.13 0.90 10.79
N LEU A 40 -2.04 -0.05 10.54
CA LEU A 40 -1.77 -1.49 10.62
C LEU A 40 -0.67 -1.96 9.67
N TYR A 41 -0.64 -1.36 8.48
CA TYR A 41 0.25 -1.69 7.37
C TYR A 41 1.35 -0.67 7.12
N LYS A 42 1.56 0.31 8.01
CA LYS A 42 2.50 1.42 7.79
C LYS A 42 3.88 0.96 7.31
N ASN A 43 4.48 -0.01 8.01
CA ASN A 43 5.81 -0.52 7.66
C ASN A 43 5.80 -1.27 6.32
N GLU A 44 4.71 -1.98 6.01
CA GLU A 44 4.54 -2.71 4.75
C GLU A 44 4.32 -1.76 3.56
N ILE A 45 3.61 -0.64 3.77
CA ILE A 45 3.46 0.43 2.77
C ILE A 45 4.82 1.05 2.47
N GLU A 46 5.56 1.47 3.49
CA GLU A 46 6.92 2.02 3.34
C GLU A 46 7.84 1.05 2.60
N TYR A 47 7.80 -0.23 2.96
CA TYR A 47 8.56 -1.28 2.28
C TYR A 47 8.18 -1.44 0.81
N LEU A 48 6.89 -1.40 0.47
CA LEU A 48 6.43 -1.51 -0.92
C LEU A 48 6.79 -0.26 -1.74
N LEU A 49 6.70 0.93 -1.16
CA LEU A 49 7.12 2.19 -1.81
C LEU A 49 8.61 2.12 -2.19
N GLU A 50 9.47 1.72 -1.25
CA GLU A 50 10.91 1.55 -1.49
C GLU A 50 11.21 0.46 -2.51
N THR A 51 10.60 -0.72 -2.34
CA THR A 51 10.84 -1.90 -3.21
C THR A 51 10.39 -1.66 -4.65
N LEU A 52 9.27 -0.96 -4.84
CA LEU A 52 8.75 -0.64 -6.18
C LEU A 52 9.39 0.63 -6.76
N GLY A 53 10.12 1.41 -5.95
CA GLY A 53 10.69 2.69 -6.35
C GLY A 53 9.62 3.69 -6.77
N VAL A 54 8.57 3.83 -5.95
CA VAL A 54 7.46 4.77 -6.16
C VAL A 54 7.25 5.61 -4.90
N GLU A 55 6.82 6.85 -5.09
CA GLU A 55 6.50 7.76 -3.98
C GLU A 55 4.99 7.75 -3.69
N GLU A 56 4.63 8.04 -2.44
CA GLU A 56 3.24 8.18 -2.03
C GLU A 56 2.62 9.45 -2.64
N GLU A 57 1.50 9.29 -3.35
CA GLU A 57 0.74 10.40 -3.92
C GLU A 57 -0.17 11.01 -2.84
N PRO A 58 -0.15 12.34 -2.65
CA PRO A 58 -1.02 13.00 -1.68
C PRO A 58 -2.50 12.92 -2.10
N PRO A 59 -3.44 12.91 -1.13
CA PRO A 59 -4.85 12.99 -1.43
C PRO A 59 -5.19 14.39 -1.96
N PHE A 60 -5.58 14.46 -3.23
CA PHE A 60 -6.04 15.70 -3.89
C PHE A 60 -7.44 16.12 -3.40
#